data_AF-A0A0B6YE72-F1
#
_entry.id   AF-A0A0B6YE72-F1
#
_cell.length_a   1.000
_cell.length_b   1.000
_cell.length_c   1.000
_cell.angle_alpha   90.00
_cell.angle_beta   90.00
_cell.angle_gamma   90.00
#
_symmetry.space_group_name_H-M   'P 1'
#
loop_
_entity.id
_entity.type
_entity.pdbx_description
1 polymer ?
#
loop_
_entity_poly.entity_id
_entity_poly.type
_entity_poly.pdbx_seq_one_letter_code
_entity_poly.pdbx_strand_id
1 'polypeptide(L)' 'YMKNEAQTDVKDAIRNLKDGKIEAFIYDSTTLEYEVGKDDGCKLKAVGKRIAETGYGVAFPKRSQWVKQVDRALLQL' A
#
# COMPACT_ATOMS: atom_id res chain seq x y z
N TYR A 1 -3.03 16.95 14.31
CA TYR A 1 -1.80 16.25 14.70
C TYR A 1 -0.96 15.85 13.48
N MET A 2 -1.51 15.25 12.41
CA MET A 2 -0.72 14.77 11.24
C MET A 2 -0.54 15.75 10.06
N LYS A 3 -1.03 17.00 10.13
CA LYS A 3 -1.17 17.85 8.92
C LYS A 3 0.14 18.33 8.29
N ASN A 4 1.28 18.25 8.99
CA ASN A 4 2.56 18.78 8.52
C ASN A 4 3.63 17.70 8.24
N GLU A 5 3.32 16.42 8.44
CA GLU A 5 4.28 15.30 8.29
C GLU A 5 3.96 14.41 7.09
N ALA A 6 3.31 14.97 6.07
CA ALA A 6 3.00 14.25 4.84
C ALA A 6 4.29 13.81 4.15
N GLN A 7 4.42 12.51 3.89
CA GLN A 7 5.57 11.93 3.21
C GLN A 7 5.29 11.89 1.71
N THR A 8 6.28 12.25 0.90
CA THR A 8 6.13 12.31 -0.57
C THR A 8 6.20 10.95 -1.24
N ASP A 9 7.01 10.04 -0.68
CA ASP A 9 7.27 8.71 -1.22
C ASP A 9 7.25 7.67 -0.09
N VAL A 10 6.87 6.43 -0.41
CA VAL A 10 6.81 5.32 0.54
C VAL A 10 8.20 5.00 1.10
N LYS A 11 9.24 4.98 0.26
CA LYS A 11 10.61 4.67 0.70
C LYS A 11 11.15 5.71 1.66
N ASP A 12 10.88 6.98 1.38
CA ASP A 12 11.25 8.08 2.28
C ASP A 12 10.47 7.99 3.60
N ALA A 13 9.17 7.66 3.55
CA ALA A 13 8.36 7.43 4.74
C ALA A 13 8.92 6.30 5.62
N ILE A 14 9.27 5.16 5.01
CA ILE A 14 9.87 4.02 5.71
C ILE A 14 11.22 4.40 6.32
N ARG A 15 12.07 5.15 5.60
CA ARG A 15 13.34 5.65 6.15
C ARG A 15 13.10 6.59 7.32
N ASN A 16 12.21 7.56 7.18
CA ASN A 16 11.90 8.53 8.23
C ASN A 16 11.28 7.86 9.47
N LEU A 17 10.51 6.79 9.29
CA LEU A 17 10.01 5.95 10.38
C LEU A 17 11.16 5.21 11.08
N LYS A 18 12.10 4.63 10.33
CA LYS A 18 13.29 3.96 10.88
C LYS A 18 14.24 4.93 11.60
N ASP A 19 14.37 6.16 11.09
CA ASP A 19 15.17 7.24 11.68
C ASP A 19 14.48 7.87 12.91
N GLY A 20 13.21 7.53 13.18
CA GLY A 20 12.43 8.10 14.29
C GLY A 20 11.96 9.54 14.06
N LYS A 21 11.99 10.04 12.82
CA LYS A 21 11.47 11.37 12.45
C LYS A 21 9.95 11.41 12.47
N ILE A 22 9.31 10.27 12.21
CA ILE A 22 7.87 10.05 12.36
C ILE A 22 7.64 8.81 13.23
N GLU A 23 6.55 8.80 13.99
CA GLU A 23 6.24 7.71 14.92
C GLU A 23 5.38 6.60 14.30
N ALA A 24 4.58 6.95 13.29
CA ALA A 24 3.69 6.02 12.60
C ALA A 24 3.48 6.45 11.15
N PHE A 25 3.29 5.46 10.28
CA PHE A 25 2.97 5.67 8.87
C PHE A 25 1.72 4.87 8.50
N ILE A 26 0.75 5.53 7.89
CA ILE A 26 -0.52 4.92 7.45
C ILE A 26 -0.53 4.92 5.93
N TYR A 27 -0.64 3.72 5.35
CA TYR A 27 -0.65 3.53 3.91
C TYR A 27 -1.38 2.22 3.55
N ASP A 28 -1.44 1.88 2.27
CA ASP A 28 -2.07 0.64 1.83
C ASP A 28 -1.40 -0.60 2.45
N SER A 29 -2.25 -1.51 2.93
CA SER A 29 -1.84 -2.70 3.69
C SER A 29 -0.85 -3.58 2.92
N THR A 30 -1.09 -3.84 1.63
CA THR A 30 -0.25 -4.74 0.84
C THR A 30 1.16 -4.18 0.61
N THR A 31 1.25 -2.86 0.42
CA THR A 31 2.54 -2.17 0.25
C THR A 31 3.33 -2.22 1.56
N LEU A 32 2.68 -1.96 2.69
CA LEU A 32 3.33 -2.02 4.00
C LEU A 32 3.79 -3.45 4.34
N GLU A 33 3.00 -4.46 4.02
CA GLU A 33 3.35 -5.86 4.25
C GLU A 33 4.56 -6.30 3.43
N TYR A 34 4.68 -5.82 2.20
CA TYR A 34 5.85 -6.04 1.37
C TYR A 34 7.12 -5.43 1.97
N GLU A 35 7.05 -4.18 2.42
CA GLU A 35 8.20 -3.49 3.03
C GLU A 35 8.59 -4.09 4.38
N VAL A 36 7.62 -4.51 5.20
CA VAL A 36 7.87 -5.25 6.45
C VAL A 36 8.51 -6.61 6.15
N GLY A 37 8.01 -7.35 5.15
CA GLY A 37 8.55 -8.66 4.77
C GLY A 37 9.97 -8.62 4.20
N LYS A 38 10.39 -7.47 3.69
CA LYS A 38 11.75 -7.21 3.18
C LYS A 38 12.71 -6.62 4.22
N ASP A 39 12.23 -6.30 5.41
CA ASP A 39 13.05 -5.65 6.42
C ASP A 39 13.97 -6.67 7.11
N ASP A 40 15.21 -6.78 6.63
CA ASP A 40 16.23 -7.69 7.19
C ASP A 40 16.49 -7.46 8.70
N GLY A 41 16.17 -6.26 9.20
CA GLY A 41 16.36 -5.89 10.61
C GLY A 41 15.16 -6.17 11.52
N CYS A 42 14.02 -6.63 11.00
CA CYS A 42 12.76 -6.78 11.74
C CYS A 42 12.37 -5.56 12.61
N LYS A 43 12.77 -4.36 12.18
CA LYS A 43 12.52 -3.07 12.87
C LYS A 43 11.15 -2.50 12.54
N LEU A 44 10.55 -2.95 11.44
CA LEU A 44 9.21 -2.56 11.02
C LEU A 44 8.17 -3.58 11.47
N LYS A 45 7.01 -3.09 11.92
CA LYS A 45 5.86 -3.94 12.26
C LYS A 45 4.56 -3.25 11.86
N ALA A 46 3.72 -3.95 11.11
CA ALA A 46 2.32 -3.58 10.94
C ALA A 46 1.53 -3.94 12.20
N VAL A 47 0.73 -3.02 12.70
CA VAL A 47 -0.03 -3.17 13.96
C VAL A 47 -1.51 -2.85 13.76
N GLY A 48 -2.35 -3.49 14.57
CA GLY A 48 -3.81 -3.26 14.57
C GLY A 48 -4.58 -4.06 13.52
N LYS A 49 -5.89 -3.82 13.46
CA LYS A 49 -6.78 -4.42 12.46
C LYS A 49 -6.79 -3.55 11.20
N ARG A 50 -6.70 -4.19 10.04
CA ARG A 50 -6.82 -3.49 8.75
C ARG A 50 -8.20 -2.84 8.62
N ILE A 51 -8.22 -1.62 8.11
CA ILE A 51 -9.42 -0.81 7.90
C ILE A 51 -9.46 -0.38 6.43
N ALA A 52 -10.66 -0.21 5.87
CA ALA A 52 -10.86 0.22 4.49
C ALA A 52 -10.11 -0.64 3.44
N GLU A 53 -9.98 -1.95 3.67
CA GLU A 53 -9.38 -2.85 2.70
C GLU A 53 -10.20 -2.88 1.41
N THR A 54 -9.54 -2.56 0.30
CA THR A 54 -10.08 -2.67 -1.05
C THR A 54 -9.10 -3.45 -1.92
N GLY A 55 -9.60 -4.09 -2.97
CA GLY A 55 -8.76 -4.76 -3.95
C GLY A 55 -8.22 -3.79 -5.01
N TYR A 56 -7.09 -4.14 -5.62
CA TYR A 56 -6.58 -3.45 -6.80
C TYR A 56 -7.39 -3.81 -8.05
N GLY A 57 -7.77 -2.81 -8.83
CA GLY A 57 -8.50 -2.98 -10.09
C GLY A 57 -7.77 -2.35 -11.27
N VAL A 58 -8.04 -2.86 -12.47
CA VAL A 58 -7.54 -2.29 -13.72
C VAL A 58 -8.59 -1.34 -14.30
N ALA A 59 -8.22 -0.09 -14.53
CA ALA A 59 -9.13 0.91 -15.07
C ALA A 59 -9.17 0.88 -16.60
N PHE A 60 -10.37 1.04 -17.16
CA PHE A 60 -10.59 1.17 -18.60
C PHE A 60 -11.39 2.44 -18.91
N PRO A 61 -11.25 3.02 -20.13
CA PRO A 61 -12.15 4.06 -20.60
C PRO A 61 -13.61 3.61 -20.52
N LYS A 62 -14.52 4.56 -20.28
CA LYS A 62 -15.96 4.26 -20.25
C LYS A 62 -16.38 3.56 -21.54
N ARG A 63 -17.17 2.49 -21.41
CA ARG A 63 -17.66 1.64 -22.51
C ARG A 63 -16.56 0.86 -23.27
N SER A 64 -15.39 0.66 -22.67
CA SER A 64 -14.38 -0.24 -23.22
C SER A 64 -14.92 -1.66 -23.38
N GLN A 65 -14.70 -2.25 -24.56
CA GLN A 65 -15.10 -3.63 -24.86
C GLN A 65 -14.22 -4.67 -24.14
N TRP A 66 -13.05 -4.24 -23.66
CA TRP A 66 -12.04 -5.12 -23.03
C TRP A 66 -12.37 -5.50 -21.59
N VAL A 67 -13.21 -4.72 -20.90
CA VAL A 67 -13.52 -4.93 -19.47
C VAL A 67 -13.92 -6.37 -19.20
N LYS A 68 -14.92 -6.88 -19.92
CA LYS A 68 -15.43 -8.26 -19.72
C LYS A 68 -14.40 -9.35 -20.04
N GLN A 69 -13.53 -9.11 -21.02
CA GLN A 69 -12.51 -10.09 -21.41
C GLN A 69 -11.40 -10.15 -20.36
N VAL A 70 -10.97 -8.99 -19.86
CA VAL A 70 -9.95 -8.90 -18.81
C VAL A 70 -10.49 -9.43 -17.48
N ASP A 71 -11.72 -9.09 -17.10
CA ASP A 71 -12.36 -9.64 -15.89
C ASP A 71 -12.37 -11.17 -15.92
N ARG A 72 -12.73 -11.76 -17.06
CA ARG A 72 -12.73 -13.22 -17.22
C ARG A 72 -11.32 -13.82 -17.12
N ALA A 73 -10.33 -13.18 -17.73
CA ALA A 73 -8.94 -13.64 -17.66
C ALA A 73 -8.41 -13.57 -16.21
N LEU A 74 -8.72 -12.52 -15.47
CA LEU A 74 -8.32 -12.37 -14.07
C LEU A 74 -8.94 -13.44 -13.16
N LEU A 75 -10.19 -13.85 -13.42
CA LEU A 75 -10.86 -14.91 -12.66
C LEU A 75 -10.35 -16.33 -12.98
N GLN A 76 -9.54 -16.50 -14.02
CA GLN A 76 -8.96 -17.79 -14.41
C GLN A 76 -7.53 -18.00 -13.91
N LEU A 77 -6.95 -17.01 -13.23
CA LEU A 77 -5.65 -17.09 -12.56
C LEU A 77 -5.76 -17.79 -11.21
#